data_AF-A0A645JAK3-F1
#
_entry.id   AF-A0A645JAK3-F1
#
_cell.length_a   1.000
_cell.length_b   1.000
_cell.length_c   1.000
_cell.angle_alpha   90.00
_cell.angle_beta   90.00
_cell.angle_gamma   90.00
#
_symmetry.space_group_name_H-M   'P 1'
#
loop_
_entity.id
_entity.type
_entity.pdbx_description
1 polymer ?
#
loop_
_entity_poly.entity_id
_entity_poly.type
_entity_poly.pdbx_seq_one_letter_code
_entity_poly.pdbx_strand_id
1 'polypeptide(L)'
;MKLSGGQKQRVAVARALLKDAPVLVLDEATSSLDTKSERLVQEGLEELMADRTTLIIAHRLSTISSVDRIVTLRDGAVDEIGSPAELAVSGGIYAELLALQASDDLADRARLRAYGIDAGVETGDPDDRTEDAETADAGAGRR
;
A
#
# COMPACT_ATOMS: atom_id res chain seq x y z
N MET A 1 2.66 20.89 24.58
CA MET A 1 3.12 19.55 24.15
C MET A 1 3.53 19.62 22.69
N LYS A 2 4.70 19.09 22.31
CA LYS A 2 5.10 18.96 20.89
C LYS A 2 4.86 17.51 20.47
N LEU A 3 3.99 17.29 19.49
CA LEU A 3 3.77 15.97 18.89
C LEU A 3 4.92 15.63 17.92
N SER A 4 5.30 14.36 17.86
CA SER A 4 6.23 13.83 16.83
C SER A 4 5.59 13.90 15.43
N GLY A 5 6.41 13.76 14.37
CA GLY A 5 5.93 13.77 12.98
C GLY A 5 4.78 12.79 12.74
N GLY A 6 4.98 11.51 13.07
CA GLY A 6 3.95 10.48 12.92
C GLY A 6 2.72 10.66 13.82
N GLN A 7 2.85 11.34 14.98
CA GLN A 7 1.69 11.70 15.80
C GLN A 7 0.84 12.79 15.13
N LYS A 8 1.47 13.79 14.49
CA LYS A 8 0.74 14.82 13.72
C LYS A 8 0.04 14.22 12.51
N GLN A 9 0.67 13.26 11.84
CA GLN A 9 0.08 12.55 10.70
C GLN A 9 -1.16 11.76 11.12
N ARG A 10 -1.08 10.98 12.21
CA ARG A 10 -2.26 10.26 12.75
C ARG A 10 -3.41 11.19 13.12
N VAL A 11 -3.12 12.36 13.71
CA VAL A 11 -4.16 13.37 14.00
C VAL A 11 -4.77 13.96 12.72
N ALA A 12 -3.97 14.15 11.67
CA ALA A 12 -4.47 14.63 10.38
C ALA A 12 -5.39 13.60 9.70
N VAL A 13 -5.02 12.32 9.71
CA VAL A 13 -5.85 11.21 9.22
C VAL A 13 -7.15 11.12 10.03
N ALA A 14 -7.07 11.14 11.36
CA ALA A 14 -8.25 11.14 12.22
C ALA A 14 -9.18 12.35 11.97
N ARG A 15 -8.61 13.52 11.69
CA ARG A 15 -9.40 14.71 11.33
C ARG A 15 -10.04 14.58 9.95
N ALA A 16 -9.38 13.93 8.99
CA ALA A 16 -9.96 13.66 7.67
C ALA A 16 -11.14 12.68 7.79
N LEU A 17 -10.99 11.62 8.60
CA LEU A 17 -12.06 10.69 8.98
C LEU A 17 -13.26 11.42 9.58
N LEU A 18 -13.04 12.29 10.58
CA LEU A 18 -14.12 13.01 11.28
C LEU A 18 -14.83 14.08 10.43
N LYS A 19 -14.19 14.58 9.36
CA LYS A 19 -14.71 15.71 8.57
C LYS A 19 -15.83 15.27 7.60
N ASP A 20 -15.96 13.98 7.34
CA ASP A 20 -16.91 13.43 6.35
C ASP A 20 -16.84 14.15 4.98
N ALA A 21 -15.63 14.44 4.52
CA ALA A 21 -15.44 15.18 3.27
C ALA A 21 -15.73 14.29 2.05
N PRO A 22 -16.47 14.76 1.04
CA PRO A 22 -16.76 13.99 -0.18
C PRO A 22 -15.55 13.84 -1.11
N VAL A 23 -14.52 14.67 -0.91
CA VAL A 23 -13.26 14.64 -1.66
C VAL A 23 -12.08 14.55 -0.70
N LEU A 24 -11.22 13.57 -0.93
CA LEU A 24 -10.02 13.30 -0.14
C LEU A 24 -8.78 13.49 -1.01
N VAL A 25 -7.76 14.12 -0.44
CA VAL A 25 -6.43 14.23 -1.04
C VAL A 25 -5.44 13.67 -0.04
N LEU A 26 -4.79 12.57 -0.40
CA LEU A 26 -3.86 11.83 0.43
C LEU A 26 -2.46 11.97 -0.16
N ASP A 27 -1.58 12.65 0.58
CA ASP A 27 -0.18 12.80 0.23
C ASP A 27 0.66 12.00 1.22
N GLU A 28 1.37 10.98 0.73
CA GLU A 28 2.29 10.15 1.53
C GLU A 28 1.68 9.59 2.85
N ALA A 29 0.41 9.16 2.84
CA ALA A 29 -0.30 8.79 4.07
C ALA A 29 0.33 7.62 4.87
N THR A 30 1.20 6.80 4.24
CA THR A 30 1.78 5.57 4.82
C THR A 30 3.32 5.56 4.92
N SER A 31 4.02 6.63 4.52
CA SER A 31 5.49 6.64 4.38
C SER A 31 6.28 6.56 5.69
N SER A 32 5.65 6.77 6.83
CA SER A 32 6.29 6.82 8.16
C SER A 32 5.92 5.64 9.09
N LEU A 33 5.37 4.55 8.54
CA LEU A 33 4.83 3.44 9.34
C LEU A 33 5.71 2.18 9.23
N ASP A 34 5.84 1.46 10.34
CA ASP A 34 6.41 0.11 10.37
C ASP A 34 5.48 -0.90 9.67
N THR A 35 6.05 -2.01 9.20
CA THR A 35 5.37 -3.04 8.38
C THR A 35 4.08 -3.58 9.02
N LYS A 36 4.00 -3.65 10.36
CA LYS A 36 2.79 -4.13 11.06
C LYS A 36 1.72 -3.04 11.14
N SER A 37 2.13 -1.80 11.44
CA SER A 37 1.23 -0.64 11.44
C SER A 37 0.70 -0.30 10.06
N GLU A 38 1.41 -0.69 9.00
CA GLU A 38 1.02 -0.40 7.62
C GLU A 38 -0.30 -1.06 7.22
N ARG A 39 -0.48 -2.36 7.44
CA ARG A 39 -1.72 -3.06 7.06
C ARG A 39 -2.95 -2.44 7.72
N LEU A 40 -2.86 -2.14 9.02
CA LEU A 40 -3.95 -1.50 9.77
C LEU A 40 -4.28 -0.09 9.25
N VAL A 41 -3.27 0.67 8.84
CA VAL A 41 -3.51 1.99 8.24
C VAL A 41 -4.06 1.86 6.82
N GLN A 42 -3.61 0.87 6.06
CA GLN A 42 -4.12 0.59 4.72
C GLN A 42 -5.61 0.23 4.77
N GLU A 43 -6.01 -0.66 5.67
CA GLU A 43 -7.43 -1.00 5.92
C GLU A 43 -8.25 0.23 6.30
N GLY A 44 -7.73 1.06 7.23
CA GLY A 44 -8.41 2.30 7.63
C GLY A 44 -8.49 3.35 6.51
N LEU A 45 -7.52 3.38 5.59
CA LEU A 45 -7.57 4.24 4.41
C LEU A 45 -8.57 3.72 3.39
N GLU A 46 -8.65 2.41 3.16
CA GLU A 46 -9.65 1.80 2.28
C GLU A 46 -11.08 2.08 2.78
N GLU A 47 -11.33 1.90 4.08
CA GLU A 47 -12.62 2.26 4.68
C GLU A 47 -12.91 3.76 4.56
N LEU A 48 -11.90 4.62 4.76
CA LEU A 48 -12.04 6.06 4.59
C LEU A 48 -12.38 6.45 3.15
N MET A 49 -11.83 5.74 2.16
CA MET A 49 -12.01 6.04 0.73
C MET A 49 -13.35 5.56 0.19
N ALA A 50 -14.00 4.60 0.84
CA ALA A 50 -15.28 4.06 0.43
C ALA A 50 -16.32 5.20 0.24
N ASP A 51 -17.02 5.14 -0.89
CA ASP A 51 -18.03 6.12 -1.31
C ASP A 51 -17.53 7.57 -1.44
N ARG A 52 -16.22 7.77 -1.60
CA ARG A 52 -15.61 9.11 -1.72
C ARG A 52 -14.67 9.23 -2.91
N THR A 53 -14.60 10.43 -3.47
CA THR A 53 -13.60 10.73 -4.51
C THR A 53 -12.25 10.93 -3.82
N THR A 54 -11.29 10.07 -4.10
CA THR A 54 -9.96 10.13 -3.47
C THR A 54 -8.87 10.32 -4.52
N LEU A 55 -8.04 11.34 -4.32
CA LEU A 55 -6.78 11.53 -5.03
C LEU A 55 -5.63 11.12 -4.11
N ILE A 56 -4.80 10.18 -4.56
CA ILE A 56 -3.66 9.67 -3.79
C ILE A 56 -2.36 9.97 -4.54
N ILE A 57 -1.40 10.55 -3.85
CA ILE A 57 -0.01 10.63 -4.27
C ILE A 57 0.72 9.51 -3.54
N ALA A 58 1.05 8.45 -4.28
CA ALA A 58 1.58 7.23 -3.70
C ALA A 58 3.08 7.08 -3.95
N HIS A 59 3.81 6.75 -2.88
CA HIS A 59 5.22 6.38 -2.91
C HIS A 59 5.43 4.87 -2.69
N ARG A 60 4.35 4.10 -2.63
CA ARG A 60 4.36 2.66 -2.38
C ARG A 60 3.44 1.96 -3.36
N LEU A 61 3.96 0.90 -3.99
CA LEU A 61 3.21 0.11 -4.95
C LEU A 61 1.99 -0.60 -4.34
N SER A 62 2.05 -0.98 -3.05
CA SER A 62 0.92 -1.57 -2.31
C SER A 62 -0.32 -0.65 -2.29
N THR A 63 -0.13 0.65 -2.15
CA THR A 63 -1.22 1.64 -2.18
C THR A 63 -1.72 1.90 -3.61
N ILE A 64 -0.90 1.66 -4.63
CA ILE A 64 -1.23 1.88 -6.05
C ILE A 64 -2.03 0.70 -6.62
N SER A 65 -1.87 -0.51 -6.09
CA SER A 65 -2.52 -1.71 -6.65
C SER A 65 -4.05 -1.78 -6.43
N SER A 66 -4.59 -1.07 -5.44
CA SER A 66 -6.02 -1.14 -5.07
C SER A 66 -6.86 0.06 -5.53
N VAL A 67 -6.38 0.85 -6.51
CA VAL A 67 -7.10 2.03 -7.03
C VAL A 67 -7.86 1.74 -8.32
N ASP A 68 -8.91 2.51 -8.58
CA ASP A 68 -9.71 2.40 -9.82
C ASP A 68 -8.93 2.88 -11.06
N ARG A 69 -8.08 3.90 -10.87
CA ARG A 69 -7.35 4.56 -11.96
C ARG A 69 -6.01 5.11 -11.48
N ILE A 70 -4.99 4.89 -12.30
CA ILE A 70 -3.64 5.42 -12.14
C ILE A 70 -3.41 6.50 -13.19
N VAL A 71 -2.73 7.57 -12.77
CA VAL A 71 -2.20 8.60 -13.66
C VAL A 71 -0.70 8.66 -13.43
N THR A 72 0.10 8.37 -14.45
CA THR A 72 1.56 8.48 -14.40
C THR A 72 1.99 9.84 -14.96
N LEU A 73 3.03 10.40 -14.37
CA LEU A 73 3.61 11.67 -14.80
C LEU A 73 5.06 11.47 -15.24
N ARG A 74 5.44 12.07 -16.36
CA ARG A 74 6.81 12.12 -16.87
C ARG A 74 7.13 13.55 -17.29
N ASP A 75 8.24 14.09 -16.80
CA ASP A 75 8.71 15.44 -17.11
C ASP A 75 7.64 16.54 -16.92
N GLY A 76 6.78 16.37 -15.91
CA GLY A 76 5.70 17.31 -15.59
C GLY A 76 4.46 17.21 -16.47
N ALA A 77 4.40 16.25 -17.40
CA ALA A 77 3.24 15.95 -18.22
C ALA A 77 2.63 14.58 -17.86
N VAL A 78 1.35 14.40 -18.19
CA VAL A 78 0.69 13.09 -18.12
C VAL A 78 1.32 12.16 -19.16
N ASP A 79 1.83 11.02 -18.70
CA ASP A 79 2.40 9.97 -19.55
C ASP A 79 1.30 8.95 -19.89
N GLU A 80 0.66 8.37 -18.87
CA GLU A 80 -0.41 7.38 -19.04
C GLU A 80 -1.58 7.59 -18.07
N ILE A 81 -2.77 7.16 -18.49
CA ILE A 81 -3.98 7.09 -17.65
C ILE A 81 -4.68 5.76 -17.94
N GLY A 82 -4.95 4.97 -16.90
CA GLY A 82 -5.65 3.70 -17.07
C GLY A 82 -5.93 3.03 -15.73
N SER A 83 -6.63 1.89 -15.79
CA SER A 83 -6.72 0.99 -14.64
C SER A 83 -5.36 0.33 -14.35
N PRO A 84 -5.12 -0.17 -13.12
CA PRO A 84 -3.91 -0.93 -12.82
C PRO A 84 -3.67 -2.11 -13.77
N ALA A 85 -4.73 -2.80 -14.19
CA ALA A 85 -4.62 -3.93 -15.10
C ALA A 85 -4.16 -3.51 -16.52
N GLU A 86 -4.68 -2.40 -17.03
CA GLU A 86 -4.29 -1.87 -18.35
C GLU A 86 -2.84 -1.37 -18.34
N LEU A 87 -2.46 -0.61 -17.31
CA LEU A 87 -1.12 -0.05 -17.22
C LEU A 87 -0.07 -1.11 -16.87
N ALA A 88 -0.44 -2.25 -16.28
CA ALA A 88 0.51 -3.33 -15.95
C ALA A 88 1.14 -3.97 -17.21
N VAL A 89 0.45 -3.87 -18.35
CA VAL A 89 0.88 -4.45 -19.63
C VAL A 89 1.18 -3.39 -20.69
N SER A 90 1.14 -2.10 -20.34
CA SER A 90 1.35 -1.01 -21.30
C SER A 90 2.81 -0.86 -21.75
N GLY A 91 3.76 -1.35 -20.95
CA GLY A 91 5.19 -1.11 -21.14
C GLY A 91 5.65 0.29 -20.71
N GLY A 92 4.78 1.09 -20.09
CA GLY A 92 5.12 2.41 -19.53
C GLY A 92 5.62 2.36 -18.08
N ILE A 93 5.60 3.50 -17.39
CA ILE A 93 6.24 3.66 -16.05
C ILE A 93 5.70 2.64 -15.06
N TYR A 94 4.38 2.46 -15.03
CA TYR A 94 3.77 1.56 -14.05
C TYR A 94 4.17 0.09 -14.30
N ALA A 95 4.19 -0.36 -15.56
CA ALA A 95 4.68 -1.70 -15.91
C ALA A 95 6.16 -1.89 -15.54
N GLU A 96 7.00 -0.87 -15.77
CA GLU A 96 8.42 -0.87 -15.38
C GLU A 96 8.57 -1.01 -13.85
N LEU A 97 7.80 -0.22 -13.08
CA LEU A 97 7.82 -0.28 -11.61
C LEU A 97 7.44 -1.68 -11.09
N LEU A 98 6.43 -2.32 -11.68
CA LEU A 98 6.04 -3.70 -11.32
C LEU A 98 7.15 -4.71 -11.64
N ALA A 99 7.77 -4.60 -12.82
CA ALA A 99 8.86 -5.48 -13.22
C ALA A 99 10.07 -5.34 -12.29
N LEU A 100 10.42 -4.11 -11.91
CA LEU A 100 11.50 -3.84 -10.97
C LEU A 100 11.18 -4.37 -9.56
N GLN A 101 9.92 -4.29 -9.12
CA GLN A 101 9.50 -4.81 -7.81
C GLN A 101 9.62 -6.34 -7.74
N ALA A 102 9.36 -7.04 -8.84
CA ALA A 102 9.48 -8.50 -8.94
C ALA A 102 10.95 -8.97 -9.09
N SER A 103 11.89 -8.05 -9.31
CA SER A 103 13.32 -8.36 -9.47
C SER A 103 14.06 -8.39 -8.13
N ASP A 104 14.86 -9.44 -7.93
CA ASP A 104 15.79 -9.55 -6.80
C ASP A 104 17.17 -8.92 -7.08
N ASP A 105 17.36 -8.32 -8.26
CA ASP A 105 18.61 -7.63 -8.59
C ASP A 105 18.75 -6.31 -7.82
N LEU A 106 19.92 -6.11 -7.19
CA LEU A 106 20.28 -4.89 -6.50
C LEU A 106 20.28 -3.66 -7.44
N ALA A 107 20.60 -3.84 -8.71
CA ALA A 107 20.55 -2.77 -9.71
C ALA A 107 19.11 -2.28 -9.95
N ASP A 108 18.16 -3.20 -9.98
CA ASP A 108 16.74 -2.89 -10.18
C ASP A 108 16.12 -2.26 -8.94
N ARG A 109 16.56 -2.68 -7.74
CA ARG A 109 16.18 -2.00 -6.49
C ARG A 109 16.70 -0.56 -6.41
N ALA A 110 17.87 -0.27 -6.97
CA ALA A 110 18.38 1.11 -7.06
C ALA A 110 17.53 1.98 -8.00
N ARG A 111 16.99 1.39 -9.08
CA ARG A 111 16.07 2.09 -10.00
C ARG A 111 14.73 2.43 -9.33
N LEU A 112 14.15 1.53 -8.53
CA LEU A 112 12.91 1.82 -7.77
C LEU A 112 13.06 3.05 -6.88
N ARG A 113 14.20 3.19 -6.19
CA ARG A 113 14.50 4.36 -5.37
C ARG A 113 14.62 5.66 -6.17
N ALA A 114 15.08 5.58 -7.42
CA ALA A 114 15.15 6.76 -8.29
C ALA A 114 13.76 7.31 -8.65
N TYR A 115 12.75 6.45 -8.68
CA TYR A 115 11.34 6.83 -8.81
C TYR A 115 10.70 7.30 -7.49
N GLY A 116 11.46 7.32 -6.39
CA GLY A 116 10.93 7.65 -5.07
C GLY A 116 9.94 6.61 -4.53
N ILE A 117 9.96 5.39 -5.08
CA ILE A 117 9.08 4.30 -4.65
C ILE A 117 9.80 3.42 -3.63
N ASP A 118 9.20 3.27 -2.46
CA ASP A 118 9.63 2.30 -1.46
C ASP A 118 9.09 0.92 -1.82
N ALA A 119 10.00 0.05 -2.26
CA ALA A 119 9.76 -1.38 -2.39
C ALA A 119 9.66 -1.98 -0.99
N GLY A 120 8.50 -1.83 -0.35
CA GLY A 120 8.18 -2.48 0.92
C GLY A 120 8.49 -3.97 0.78
N VAL A 121 9.58 -4.42 1.39
CA VAL A 121 9.97 -5.81 1.37
C VAL A 121 8.93 -6.54 2.23
N GLU A 122 8.08 -7.35 1.60
CA GLU A 122 7.48 -8.48 2.29
C GLU A 122 8.62 -9.48 2.58
N THR A 123 9.47 -9.16 3.56
CA THR A 123 10.14 -10.21 4.30
C THR A 123 9.00 -10.93 5.00
N GLY A 124 8.56 -12.04 4.42
CA GLY A 124 7.76 -13.02 5.14
C GLY A 124 8.45 -13.25 6.47
N ASP A 125 7.76 -12.92 7.56
CA ASP A 125 8.24 -13.19 8.89
C ASP A 125 8.41 -14.72 9.00
N PRO A 126 9.63 -15.23 9.24
CA PRO A 126 9.82 -16.67 9.38
C PRO A 126 9.07 -17.26 10.59
N ASP A 127 8.47 -16.41 11.44
CA ASP A 127 7.74 -16.78 12.65
C ASP A 127 6.24 -17.08 12.44
N ASP A 128 5.68 -16.89 11.22
CA ASP A 128 4.25 -17.18 10.95
C ASP A 128 3.96 -18.67 10.64
N ARG A 129 4.71 -19.58 11.28
CA ARG A 129 4.53 -21.04 11.16
C ARG A 129 4.44 -21.74 12.51
N THR A 130 3.57 -21.27 13.38
CA THR A 130 3.01 -21.99 14.54
C THR A 130 1.79 -21.16 14.95
N GLU A 131 0.53 -21.63 15.03
CA GLU A 131 0.00 -22.83 15.65
C GLU A 131 -1.42 -23.03 15.09
N ASP A 132 -1.64 -24.02 14.22
CA ASP A 132 -2.99 -24.56 13.94
C ASP A 132 -2.85 -26.07 13.71
N ALA A 133 -2.33 -26.75 14.72
CA ALA A 133 -2.26 -28.20 14.75
C ALA A 133 -2.46 -28.69 16.18
N GLU A 134 -3.64 -28.43 16.76
CA GLU A 134 -4.17 -29.21 17.89
C GLU A 134 -5.60 -28.77 18.21
N THR A 135 -6.60 -29.40 17.60
CA THR A 135 -7.73 -30.02 18.34
C THR A 135 -8.71 -30.75 17.42
N ALA A 136 -9.05 -31.96 17.86
CA ALA A 136 -10.24 -32.76 17.52
C ALA A 136 -10.18 -33.72 16.32
N ASP A 137 -9.48 -34.84 16.51
CA ASP A 137 -10.01 -36.15 16.10
C ASP A 137 -10.07 -37.10 17.31
N ALA A 138 -10.97 -38.07 17.24
CA ALA A 138 -11.22 -39.20 18.14
C ALA A 138 -12.25 -39.02 19.27
N GLY A 139 -13.46 -38.64 18.88
CA GLY A 139 -14.70 -39.06 19.57
C GLY A 139 -15.36 -40.25 18.86
N ALA A 140 -14.86 -41.48 19.03
CA ALA A 140 -15.60 -42.71 18.71
C ALA A 140 -15.00 -43.96 19.39
N GLY A 141 -15.75 -44.61 20.28
CA GLY A 141 -15.39 -45.94 20.78
C GLY A 141 -16.01 -46.34 22.11
N ARG A 142 -17.33 -46.54 22.15
CA ARG A 142 -17.98 -47.32 23.22
C ARG A 142 -17.64 -48.81 23.03
N ARG A 143 -17.11 -49.46 24.05
CA ARG A 143 -17.49 -50.81 24.53
C ARG A 143 -16.79 -51.10 25.85
#